data_AF-A0A371MHJ8-F1
#
_entry.id   AF-A0A371MHJ8-F1
#
_cell.length_a   1.000
_cell.length_b   1.000
_cell.length_c   1.000
_cell.angle_alpha   90.00
_cell.angle_beta   90.00
_cell.angle_gamma   90.00
#
_symmetry.space_group_name_H-M   'P 1'
#
loop_
_entity.id
_entity.type
_entity.pdbx_description
1 polymer ?
#
loop_
_entity_poly.entity_id
_entity_poly.type
_entity_poly.pdbx_seq_one_letter_code
_entity_poly.pdbx_strand_id
1 'polypeptide(L)'
;MEIPSNTLKRASIALLVALLMTTAGCSSFAGGDAGDTAAANETAETTEMTTSDVETTANDTAASDDATNESSDSDSDSDTDHDHDSHSHDSTTNTSNESSVDAAYTGQMAVMVAGERVSLTEDLDEDAPIHMSDVDSWHTNESTTLAAALDAADVNATESSLTYDGETYEESENGTKLIYRVDSHEVDPESYTLESDDKVWVLVVTDDSNVTTPGEYIPPEQLHVHGTIDFTVDGEQLDFSRDKYQQAGHNDHFHFEGGHANPWHAHSAHVTLAYGMSTLDGINMTDESVTYDGTTYAYDGDNATANVTVNGEAVDPTDYYLKNGDSVSIEISSSD
;
A
#
# COMPACT_ATOMS: atom_id res chain seq x y z
N MET A 1 -5.93 17.33 -45.90
CA MET A 1 -6.84 16.27 -45.42
C MET A 1 -6.57 16.21 -43.93
N GLU A 2 -7.32 17.03 -43.20
CA GLU A 2 -7.10 17.29 -41.77
C GLU A 2 -7.95 16.31 -40.97
N ILE A 3 -7.33 15.69 -39.96
CA ILE A 3 -8.01 14.83 -38.98
C ILE A 3 -8.13 15.66 -37.71
N PRO A 4 -9.32 15.79 -37.08
CA PRO A 4 -9.49 16.61 -35.90
C PRO A 4 -9.00 15.88 -34.65
N SER A 5 -8.15 16.54 -33.88
CA SER A 5 -7.80 16.20 -32.49
C SER A 5 -8.99 16.59 -31.58
N ASN A 6 -9.44 15.63 -30.76
CA ASN A 6 -10.45 15.87 -29.73
C ASN A 6 -9.76 16.30 -28.43
N THR A 7 -9.46 17.59 -28.31
CA THR A 7 -9.10 18.21 -27.03
C THR A 7 -10.38 18.61 -26.30
N LEU A 8 -10.77 17.83 -25.30
CA LEU A 8 -11.83 18.18 -24.35
C LEU A 8 -11.27 19.17 -23.33
N LYS A 9 -11.41 20.47 -23.64
CA LYS A 9 -11.18 21.55 -22.68
C LYS A 9 -12.21 21.44 -21.54
N ARG A 10 -11.75 21.08 -20.34
CA ARG A 10 -12.54 21.25 -19.11
C ARG A 10 -12.67 22.75 -18.84
N ALA A 11 -13.89 23.26 -18.96
CA ALA A 11 -14.23 24.63 -18.61
C ALA A 11 -14.62 24.67 -17.13
N SER A 12 -13.75 25.25 -16.30
CA SER A 12 -14.00 25.49 -14.88
C SER A 12 -15.07 26.58 -14.72
N ILE A 13 -16.25 26.20 -14.23
CA ILE A 13 -17.34 27.11 -13.88
C ILE A 13 -17.11 27.57 -12.44
N ALA A 14 -16.60 28.79 -12.28
CA ALA A 14 -16.55 29.48 -11.00
C ALA A 14 -17.97 29.95 -10.62
N LEU A 15 -18.52 29.39 -9.55
CA LEU A 15 -19.85 29.72 -9.04
C LEU A 15 -19.75 30.82 -7.96
N LEU A 16 -19.91 32.07 -8.39
CA LEU A 16 -20.01 33.24 -7.52
C LEU A 16 -21.40 33.30 -6.86
N VAL A 17 -21.50 32.90 -5.59
CA VAL A 17 -22.71 33.11 -4.77
C VAL A 17 -22.63 34.49 -4.12
N ALA A 18 -23.38 35.44 -4.67
CA ALA A 18 -23.63 36.73 -4.03
C ALA A 18 -24.77 36.58 -3.00
N LEU A 19 -24.43 36.63 -1.72
CA LEU A 19 -25.37 36.64 -0.60
C LEU A 19 -26.08 38.01 -0.52
N LEU A 20 -27.39 38.04 -0.77
CA LEU A 20 -28.23 39.23 -0.66
C LEU A 20 -28.95 39.22 0.70
N MET A 21 -28.41 39.95 1.68
CA MET A 21 -29.08 40.18 2.97
C MET A 21 -29.87 41.49 2.92
N THR A 22 -31.21 41.39 2.90
CA THR A 22 -32.10 42.53 3.22
C THR A 22 -33.19 42.12 4.21
N THR A 23 -32.99 42.57 5.45
CA THR A 23 -33.94 43.28 6.34
C THR A 23 -35.37 42.78 6.58
N ALA A 24 -35.65 42.68 7.89
CA ALA A 24 -36.81 43.18 8.64
C ALA A 24 -38.03 42.26 8.86
N GLY A 25 -38.38 42.10 10.13
CA GLY A 25 -39.66 41.56 10.58
C GLY A 25 -39.73 41.29 12.08
N CYS A 26 -39.91 42.34 12.88
CA CYS A 26 -40.21 42.24 14.31
C CYS A 26 -41.66 41.78 14.55
N SER A 27 -41.89 40.84 15.48
CA SER A 27 -43.05 40.90 16.38
C SER A 27 -42.89 39.96 17.59
N SER A 28 -43.19 40.55 18.74
CA SER A 28 -43.19 40.03 20.11
C SER A 28 -44.44 39.21 20.43
N PHE A 29 -44.34 38.15 21.23
CA PHE A 29 -45.39 37.59 22.12
C PHE A 29 -44.71 36.51 23.02
N ALA A 30 -44.39 36.75 24.29
CA ALA A 30 -45.22 36.73 25.52
C ALA A 30 -45.58 35.31 26.05
N GLY A 31 -45.16 35.05 27.31
CA GLY A 31 -45.58 33.95 28.21
C GLY A 31 -44.73 32.68 28.09
N GLY A 32 -44.00 32.16 29.08
CA GLY A 32 -44.18 32.19 30.54
C GLY A 32 -44.92 30.92 30.96
N ASP A 33 -44.22 29.92 31.51
CA ASP A 33 -44.65 29.15 32.70
C ASP A 33 -43.57 28.17 33.15
N ALA A 34 -43.51 27.96 34.46
CA ALA A 34 -42.65 27.04 35.18
C ALA A 34 -43.50 25.91 35.77
N GLY A 35 -42.92 24.71 35.93
CA GLY A 35 -43.53 23.62 36.69
C GLY A 35 -43.11 22.28 36.09
N ASP A 36 -42.19 21.52 36.69
CA ASP A 36 -42.30 20.75 37.94
C ASP A 36 -43.06 19.42 37.76
N THR A 37 -42.64 18.44 38.57
CA THR A 37 -43.07 17.05 38.75
C THR A 37 -42.47 16.01 37.78
N ALA A 38 -41.58 15.10 38.18
CA ALA A 38 -41.49 14.16 39.32
C ALA A 38 -41.88 12.73 38.92
N ALA A 39 -40.90 11.84 39.12
CA ALA A 39 -40.99 10.46 39.63
C ALA A 39 -41.79 9.39 38.86
N ALA A 40 -41.07 8.34 38.44
CA ALA A 40 -41.22 6.95 38.89
C ALA A 40 -40.23 6.09 38.06
N ASN A 41 -39.18 5.50 38.65
CA ASN A 41 -39.20 4.23 39.38
C ASN A 41 -39.67 3.06 38.51
N GLU A 42 -38.72 2.25 38.01
CA GLU A 42 -38.77 0.79 38.15
C GLU A 42 -37.35 0.20 38.26
N THR A 43 -37.26 -0.80 39.11
CA THR A 43 -36.08 -1.49 39.62
C THR A 43 -36.07 -2.90 39.05
N ALA A 44 -34.89 -3.34 38.64
CA ALA A 44 -34.38 -4.71 38.55
C ALA A 44 -35.10 -5.75 37.66
N GLU A 45 -34.33 -6.41 36.80
CA GLU A 45 -33.95 -7.81 37.08
C GLU A 45 -32.68 -8.23 36.35
N THR A 46 -31.72 -8.69 37.15
CA THR A 46 -30.57 -9.53 36.84
C THR A 46 -31.00 -10.88 36.26
N THR A 47 -30.25 -11.43 35.31
CA THR A 47 -30.26 -12.86 35.02
C THR A 47 -28.84 -13.34 34.81
N GLU A 48 -28.31 -13.98 35.85
CA GLU A 48 -27.18 -14.89 35.79
C GLU A 48 -27.60 -16.16 35.03
N MET A 49 -26.68 -16.75 34.26
CA MET A 49 -26.79 -18.16 33.88
C MET A 49 -25.45 -18.85 34.10
N THR A 50 -25.47 -19.77 35.06
CA THR A 50 -24.35 -20.56 35.57
C THR A 50 -24.36 -21.96 34.93
N THR A 51 -23.17 -22.38 34.50
CA THR A 51 -22.60 -23.74 34.32
C THR A 51 -23.52 -24.98 34.20
N SER A 52 -23.17 -25.87 33.27
CA SER A 52 -23.18 -27.32 33.51
C SER A 52 -22.17 -28.05 32.61
N ASP A 53 -21.27 -28.78 33.25
CA ASP A 53 -20.42 -29.86 32.74
C ASP A 53 -21.23 -31.01 32.10
N VAL A 54 -20.68 -31.69 31.08
CA VAL A 54 -20.67 -33.16 30.97
C VAL A 54 -19.41 -33.63 30.21
N GLU A 55 -18.81 -34.67 30.78
CA GLU A 55 -17.60 -35.42 30.47
C GLU A 55 -17.44 -36.08 29.08
N THR A 56 -16.16 -36.21 28.72
CA THR A 56 -15.39 -37.33 28.13
C THR A 56 -15.96 -38.17 26.95
N THR A 57 -15.14 -38.28 25.90
CA THR A 57 -14.64 -39.59 25.41
C THR A 57 -13.31 -39.40 24.69
N ALA A 58 -12.33 -40.19 25.13
CA ALA A 58 -11.01 -40.33 24.54
C ALA A 58 -11.06 -41.09 23.21
N ASN A 59 -10.18 -40.76 22.28
CA ASN A 59 -9.68 -41.75 21.32
C ASN A 59 -8.19 -41.51 21.06
N ASP A 60 -7.37 -42.22 21.83
CA ASP A 60 -6.00 -42.56 21.50
C ASP A 60 -5.96 -43.39 20.21
N THR A 61 -5.11 -43.02 19.26
CA THR A 61 -4.35 -44.02 18.50
C THR A 61 -3.00 -43.42 18.14
N ALA A 62 -1.99 -43.89 18.87
CA ALA A 62 -0.59 -43.69 18.57
C ALA A 62 -0.10 -44.58 17.42
N ALA A 63 1.05 -44.16 16.88
CA ALA A 63 2.11 -44.89 16.17
C ALA A 63 2.32 -44.33 14.76
N SER A 64 3.53 -44.10 14.26
CA SER A 64 4.91 -44.09 14.76
C SER A 64 5.75 -43.90 13.49
N ASP A 65 6.78 -43.05 13.54
CA ASP A 65 7.98 -43.06 12.68
C ASP A 65 7.75 -42.83 11.16
N ASP A 66 8.69 -42.35 10.34
CA ASP A 66 10.13 -42.10 10.43
C ASP A 66 10.47 -41.05 9.35
N ALA A 67 11.66 -40.47 9.46
CA ALA A 67 12.20 -39.35 8.71
C ALA A 67 12.66 -39.67 7.26
N THR A 68 13.27 -38.63 6.66
CA THR A 68 14.19 -38.58 5.48
C THR A 68 13.49 -38.40 4.13
N ASN A 69 13.56 -37.23 3.46
CA ASN A 69 14.71 -36.57 2.81
C ASN A 69 15.63 -37.53 2.06
N GLU A 70 15.77 -37.38 0.76
CA GLU A 70 17.04 -37.37 0.03
C GLU A 70 16.78 -37.23 -1.48
N SER A 71 17.66 -36.45 -2.09
CA SER A 71 17.78 -36.16 -3.50
C SER A 71 18.53 -37.27 -4.26
N SER A 72 18.46 -37.15 -5.60
CA SER A 72 19.51 -37.47 -6.59
C SER A 72 19.93 -38.92 -6.88
N ASP A 73 19.77 -39.23 -8.17
CA ASP A 73 20.73 -39.83 -9.12
C ASP A 73 21.07 -41.33 -9.15
N SER A 74 21.00 -41.80 -10.40
CA SER A 74 21.95 -42.66 -11.14
C SER A 74 21.55 -44.11 -11.51
N ASP A 75 21.42 -44.27 -12.84
CA ASP A 75 21.88 -45.35 -13.74
C ASP A 75 21.30 -46.78 -13.66
N SER A 76 20.70 -47.26 -14.76
CA SER A 76 21.41 -48.09 -15.78
C SER A 76 20.46 -48.91 -16.68
N ASP A 77 20.77 -48.89 -17.98
CA ASP A 77 20.58 -49.91 -19.03
C ASP A 77 19.18 -50.34 -19.53
N SER A 78 18.87 -50.02 -20.81
CA SER A 78 19.11 -50.91 -21.97
C SER A 78 18.11 -50.70 -23.13
N ASP A 79 18.70 -50.40 -24.29
CA ASP A 79 18.29 -50.60 -25.69
C ASP A 79 16.82 -50.95 -26.02
N THR A 80 16.15 -50.08 -26.78
CA THR A 80 15.42 -50.52 -27.99
C THR A 80 15.22 -49.36 -28.97
N ASP A 81 15.77 -49.52 -30.18
CA ASP A 81 15.54 -48.68 -31.35
C ASP A 81 14.05 -48.57 -31.68
N HIS A 82 13.54 -47.35 -31.92
CA HIS A 82 12.47 -47.07 -32.88
C HIS A 82 12.49 -45.60 -33.33
N ASP A 83 12.93 -45.39 -34.57
CA ASP A 83 12.68 -44.20 -35.37
C ASP A 83 11.17 -43.96 -35.53
N HIS A 84 10.67 -42.78 -35.17
CA HIS A 84 9.53 -42.14 -35.83
C HIS A 84 9.55 -40.61 -35.60
N ASP A 85 9.82 -39.88 -36.68
CA ASP A 85 9.47 -38.47 -36.86
C ASP A 85 7.98 -38.21 -36.56
N SER A 86 7.68 -37.24 -35.69
CA SER A 86 6.69 -36.18 -35.96
C SER A 86 6.41 -35.27 -34.75
N HIS A 87 6.66 -33.98 -34.98
CA HIS A 87 5.99 -32.81 -34.39
C HIS A 87 6.06 -32.60 -32.87
N SER A 88 7.19 -32.03 -32.44
CA SER A 88 7.24 -31.21 -31.24
C SER A 88 6.40 -29.94 -31.46
N HIS A 89 5.31 -29.82 -30.71
CA HIS A 89 4.65 -28.55 -30.50
C HIS A 89 5.62 -27.65 -29.73
N ASP A 90 6.09 -26.64 -30.43
CA ASP A 90 6.72 -25.45 -29.88
C ASP A 90 5.73 -24.80 -28.91
N SER A 91 5.83 -25.16 -27.63
CA SER A 91 5.30 -24.32 -26.57
C SER A 91 6.20 -23.10 -26.53
N THR A 92 5.82 -22.10 -27.32
CA THR A 92 6.28 -20.72 -27.21
C THR A 92 6.06 -20.28 -25.77
N THR A 93 7.09 -20.43 -24.94
CA THR A 93 7.27 -19.61 -23.76
C THR A 93 7.33 -18.17 -24.29
N ASN A 94 6.31 -17.38 -23.97
CA ASN A 94 6.36 -15.92 -24.04
C ASN A 94 7.43 -15.46 -23.05
N THR A 95 8.70 -15.59 -23.43
CA THR A 95 9.75 -14.71 -22.93
C THR A 95 9.42 -13.37 -23.55
N SER A 96 8.92 -12.45 -22.72
CA SER A 96 8.86 -11.02 -23.03
C SER A 96 10.17 -10.67 -23.73
N ASN A 97 10.04 -10.17 -24.95
CA ASN A 97 11.14 -9.76 -25.78
C ASN A 97 11.76 -8.52 -25.15
N GLU A 98 12.57 -8.70 -24.11
CA GLU A 98 13.45 -7.68 -23.56
C GLU A 98 14.41 -7.32 -24.68
N SER A 99 14.02 -6.29 -25.42
CA SER A 99 14.92 -5.63 -26.35
C SER A 99 15.96 -5.00 -25.44
N SER A 100 17.09 -5.68 -25.26
CA SER A 100 18.19 -5.18 -24.43
C SER A 100 18.58 -3.82 -24.97
N VAL A 101 18.15 -2.76 -24.30
CA VAL A 101 18.59 -1.41 -24.62
C VAL A 101 20.05 -1.36 -24.21
N ASP A 102 20.93 -0.94 -25.13
CA ASP A 102 22.34 -0.69 -24.82
C ASP A 102 22.41 0.63 -24.03
N ALA A 103 22.18 0.52 -22.72
CA ALA A 103 22.14 1.63 -21.78
C ALA A 103 23.18 1.41 -20.67
N ALA A 104 23.82 2.50 -20.22
CA ALA A 104 24.76 2.45 -19.11
C ALA A 104 24.06 2.22 -17.76
N TYR A 105 22.85 2.77 -17.61
CA TYR A 105 22.03 2.70 -16.42
C TYR A 105 20.59 2.39 -16.80
N THR A 106 19.93 1.57 -15.99
CA THR A 106 18.52 1.16 -16.17
C THR A 106 17.88 1.03 -14.79
N GLY A 107 16.59 1.31 -14.66
CA GLY A 107 15.86 1.10 -13.41
C GLY A 107 14.35 1.23 -13.62
N GLN A 108 13.61 1.40 -12.53
CA GLN A 108 12.17 1.64 -12.56
C GLN A 108 11.82 2.95 -11.83
N MET A 109 10.78 3.65 -12.26
CA MET A 109 10.31 4.90 -11.69
C MET A 109 8.79 4.98 -11.75
N ALA A 110 8.19 5.31 -10.61
CA ALA A 110 6.77 5.61 -10.50
C ALA A 110 6.60 7.02 -9.92
N VAL A 111 5.78 7.84 -10.58
CA VAL A 111 5.43 9.19 -10.11
C VAL A 111 3.93 9.24 -9.87
N MET A 112 3.54 9.59 -8.65
CA MET A 112 2.16 9.71 -8.19
C MET A 112 1.94 11.16 -7.74
N VAL A 113 1.02 11.87 -8.40
CA VAL A 113 0.69 13.25 -8.06
C VAL A 113 -0.77 13.32 -7.64
N ALA A 114 -1.04 13.75 -6.41
CA ALA A 114 -2.39 13.86 -5.85
C ALA A 114 -3.22 12.56 -6.03
N GLY A 115 -2.56 11.41 -5.92
CA GLY A 115 -3.14 10.07 -6.02
C GLY A 115 -3.37 9.51 -7.41
N GLU A 116 -3.01 10.24 -8.46
CA GLU A 116 -3.04 9.74 -9.83
C GLU A 116 -1.61 9.39 -10.28
N ARG A 117 -1.45 8.28 -11.01
CA ARG A 117 -0.16 7.93 -11.61
C ARG A 117 0.11 8.83 -12.81
N VAL A 118 1.26 9.49 -12.81
CA VAL A 118 1.73 10.29 -13.94
C VAL A 118 2.26 9.36 -15.04
N SER A 119 1.85 9.60 -16.28
CA SER A 119 2.42 8.90 -17.43
C SER A 119 3.72 9.58 -17.85
N LEU A 120 4.86 8.93 -17.63
CA LEU A 120 6.19 9.42 -18.02
C LEU A 120 6.55 9.11 -19.49
N THR A 121 5.66 8.39 -20.20
CA THR A 121 5.92 7.85 -21.54
C THR A 121 5.54 8.77 -22.68
N GLU A 122 4.88 9.90 -22.40
CA GLU A 122 4.42 10.83 -23.43
C GLU A 122 5.46 11.95 -23.60
N ASP A 123 6.11 11.98 -24.77
CA ASP A 123 6.83 13.14 -25.29
C ASP A 123 8.21 13.51 -24.69
N LEU A 124 9.00 12.55 -24.20
CA LEU A 124 10.42 12.80 -23.94
C LEU A 124 11.17 13.15 -25.24
N ASP A 125 11.95 14.23 -25.22
CA ASP A 125 12.83 14.61 -26.33
C ASP A 125 13.83 13.49 -26.67
N GLU A 126 14.19 13.34 -27.95
CA GLU A 126 15.21 12.34 -28.36
C GLU A 126 16.57 12.58 -27.69
N ASP A 127 16.86 13.82 -27.32
CA ASP A 127 18.08 14.24 -26.63
C ASP A 127 17.89 14.33 -25.10
N ALA A 128 16.76 13.83 -24.56
CA ALA A 128 16.49 13.83 -23.12
C ALA A 128 17.55 13.01 -22.36
N PRO A 129 17.88 13.41 -21.12
CA PRO A 129 18.87 12.71 -20.30
C PRO A 129 18.41 11.32 -19.84
N ILE A 130 17.13 11.01 -19.99
CA ILE A 130 16.52 9.74 -19.62
C ILE A 130 15.47 9.36 -20.66
N HIS A 131 15.23 8.06 -20.82
CA HIS A 131 14.19 7.54 -21.69
C HIS A 131 13.40 6.45 -20.98
N MET A 132 12.10 6.38 -21.27
CA MET A 132 11.22 5.32 -20.77
C MET A 132 11.13 4.18 -21.79
N SER A 133 11.40 2.96 -21.35
CA SER A 133 11.25 1.73 -22.15
C SER A 133 9.81 1.18 -22.10
N ASP A 134 9.13 1.40 -20.98
CA ASP A 134 7.72 1.10 -20.75
C ASP A 134 7.14 2.10 -19.73
N VAL A 135 6.02 1.78 -19.10
CA VAL A 135 5.34 2.67 -18.13
C VAL A 135 6.23 3.08 -16.96
N ASP A 136 7.12 2.20 -16.49
CA ASP A 136 7.93 2.43 -15.29
C ASP A 136 9.42 2.26 -15.54
N SER A 137 9.82 1.48 -16.54
CA SER A 137 11.21 1.18 -16.80
C SER A 137 11.90 2.35 -17.49
N TRP A 138 12.97 2.85 -16.88
CA TRP A 138 13.78 3.93 -17.43
C TRP A 138 15.18 3.43 -17.81
N HIS A 139 15.83 4.15 -18.72
CA HIS A 139 17.24 3.94 -19.06
C HIS A 139 17.95 5.25 -19.41
N THR A 140 19.25 5.31 -19.16
CA THR A 140 20.11 6.41 -19.61
C THR A 140 21.54 5.94 -19.91
N ASN A 141 22.24 6.70 -20.75
CA ASN A 141 23.66 6.52 -21.07
C ASN A 141 24.55 7.57 -20.38
N GLU A 142 23.97 8.45 -19.59
CA GLU A 142 24.68 9.51 -18.89
C GLU A 142 24.36 9.51 -17.39
N SER A 143 25.25 10.13 -16.63
CA SER A 143 25.03 10.35 -15.20
C SER A 143 24.08 11.54 -15.07
N THR A 144 22.87 11.28 -14.56
CA THR A 144 21.81 12.29 -14.40
C THR A 144 21.26 12.27 -12.98
N THR A 145 20.78 13.40 -12.50
CA THR A 145 20.09 13.48 -11.20
C THR A 145 18.63 13.09 -11.34
N LEU A 146 17.99 12.69 -10.24
CA LEU A 146 16.57 12.40 -10.23
C LEU A 146 15.74 13.63 -10.68
N ALA A 147 16.07 14.83 -10.20
CA ALA A 147 15.40 16.06 -10.63
C ALA A 147 15.55 16.32 -12.13
N ALA A 148 16.74 16.09 -12.72
CA ALA A 148 16.95 16.27 -14.15
C ALA A 148 16.21 15.22 -14.99
N ALA A 149 16.11 13.99 -14.50
CA ALA A 149 15.30 12.94 -15.11
C ALA A 149 13.80 13.27 -15.08
N LEU A 150 13.29 13.76 -13.95
CA LEU A 150 11.89 14.17 -13.81
C LEU A 150 11.56 15.41 -14.67
N ASP A 151 12.46 16.39 -14.72
CA ASP A 151 12.29 17.62 -15.52
C ASP A 151 12.18 17.29 -17.02
N ALA A 152 12.92 16.28 -17.49
CA ALA A 152 12.79 15.79 -18.86
C ALA A 152 11.39 15.26 -19.18
N ALA A 153 10.66 14.78 -18.18
CA ALA A 153 9.29 14.28 -18.25
C ALA A 153 8.24 15.34 -17.85
N ASP A 154 8.57 16.63 -17.92
CA ASP A 154 7.71 17.76 -17.50
C ASP A 154 7.27 17.70 -16.02
N VAL A 155 8.05 17.00 -15.18
CA VAL A 155 7.88 16.96 -13.72
C VAL A 155 9.03 17.74 -13.08
N ASN A 156 8.82 19.02 -12.80
CA ASN A 156 9.87 19.84 -12.20
C ASN A 156 9.90 19.63 -10.68
N ALA A 157 10.89 18.89 -10.20
CA ALA A 157 11.02 18.52 -8.79
C ALA A 157 12.22 19.21 -8.11
N THR A 158 11.98 19.74 -6.92
CA THR A 158 13.00 20.20 -5.96
C THR A 158 12.82 19.48 -4.63
N GLU A 159 13.71 19.72 -3.66
CA GLU A 159 13.55 19.18 -2.30
C GLU A 159 12.18 19.51 -1.68
N SER A 160 11.58 20.68 -1.99
CA SER A 160 10.39 21.18 -1.29
C SER A 160 9.21 21.57 -2.20
N SER A 161 9.35 21.42 -3.52
CA SER A 161 8.32 21.75 -4.50
C SER A 161 8.30 20.76 -5.66
N LEU A 162 7.12 20.46 -6.20
CA LEU A 162 6.97 19.71 -7.44
C LEU A 162 5.93 20.38 -8.33
N THR A 163 6.27 20.62 -9.60
CA THR A 163 5.35 21.15 -10.60
C THR A 163 5.07 20.10 -11.66
N TYR A 164 3.78 19.85 -11.91
CA TYR A 164 3.30 18.93 -12.95
C TYR A 164 2.00 19.47 -13.56
N ASP A 165 1.84 19.38 -14.88
CA ASP A 165 0.68 19.91 -15.64
C ASP A 165 0.34 21.38 -15.32
N GLY A 166 1.36 22.19 -15.02
CA GLY A 166 1.22 23.60 -14.66
C GLY A 166 0.67 23.87 -13.26
N GLU A 167 0.46 22.83 -12.44
CA GLU A 167 0.13 22.92 -11.02
C GLU A 167 1.40 22.70 -10.18
N THR A 168 1.60 23.51 -9.15
CA THR A 168 2.76 23.45 -8.27
C THR A 168 2.30 23.08 -6.86
N TYR A 169 2.94 22.06 -6.30
CA TYR A 169 2.73 21.55 -4.96
C TYR A 169 3.93 21.92 -4.10
N GLU A 170 3.71 22.55 -2.96
CA GLU A 170 4.76 23.06 -2.08
C GLU A 170 4.63 22.42 -0.69
N GLU A 171 5.73 21.90 -0.12
CA GLU A 171 5.71 21.37 1.26
C GLU A 171 5.34 22.41 2.32
N SER A 172 5.51 23.69 1.98
CA SER A 172 5.11 24.79 2.85
C SER A 172 3.59 24.96 2.95
N GLU A 173 2.83 24.36 2.03
CA GLU A 173 1.37 24.34 2.06
C GLU A 173 0.87 23.29 3.06
N ASN A 174 -0.14 23.67 3.85
CA ASN A 174 -0.66 22.78 4.86
C ASN A 174 -1.31 21.56 4.21
N GLY A 175 -0.89 20.37 4.65
CA GLY A 175 -1.41 19.11 4.13
C GLY A 175 -0.66 18.56 2.93
N THR A 176 0.33 19.27 2.40
CA THR A 176 1.14 18.81 1.27
C THR A 176 2.42 18.13 1.77
N LYS A 177 2.70 16.93 1.29
CA LYS A 177 3.95 16.18 1.51
C LYS A 177 4.53 15.75 0.17
N LEU A 178 5.82 15.97 0.00
CA LEU A 178 6.58 15.50 -1.15
C LEU A 178 7.54 14.41 -0.68
N ILE A 179 7.51 13.26 -1.34
CA ILE A 179 8.32 12.11 -0.96
C ILE A 179 9.05 11.63 -2.21
N TYR A 180 10.38 11.65 -2.14
CA TYR A 180 11.25 11.06 -3.15
C TYR A 180 12.00 9.91 -2.50
N ARG A 181 11.78 8.69 -2.97
CA ARG A 181 12.52 7.51 -2.50
C ARG A 181 13.22 6.81 -3.64
N VAL A 182 14.43 6.33 -3.37
CA VAL A 182 15.06 5.28 -4.15
C VAL A 182 15.22 4.06 -3.26
N ASP A 183 14.67 2.94 -3.73
CA ASP A 183 14.49 1.71 -2.96
C ASP A 183 13.73 1.97 -1.65
N SER A 184 14.46 1.97 -0.52
CA SER A 184 13.94 2.18 0.84
C SER A 184 14.38 3.51 1.46
N HIS A 185 15.10 4.35 0.72
CA HIS A 185 15.74 5.55 1.28
C HIS A 185 15.11 6.79 0.67
N GLU A 186 14.75 7.75 1.53
CA GLU A 186 14.40 9.08 1.06
C GLU A 186 15.66 9.80 0.54
N VAL A 187 15.49 10.49 -0.57
CA VAL A 187 16.57 11.17 -1.28
C VAL A 187 16.18 12.61 -1.59
N ASP A 188 17.17 13.49 -1.70
CA ASP A 188 16.97 14.81 -2.31
C ASP A 188 17.11 14.65 -3.84
N PRO A 189 16.06 14.97 -4.63
CA PRO A 189 16.08 14.75 -6.07
C PRO A 189 17.12 15.62 -6.79
N GLU A 190 17.50 16.77 -6.25
CA GLU A 190 18.46 17.68 -6.88
C GLU A 190 19.91 17.18 -6.75
N SER A 191 20.19 16.37 -5.72
CA SER A 191 21.53 15.85 -5.44
C SER A 191 21.71 14.35 -5.70
N TYR A 192 20.63 13.57 -5.67
CA TYR A 192 20.69 12.13 -5.96
C TYR A 192 20.93 11.87 -7.45
N THR A 193 21.97 11.08 -7.74
CA THR A 193 22.31 10.63 -9.11
C THR A 193 21.76 9.22 -9.29
N LEU A 194 21.00 9.00 -10.38
CA LEU A 194 20.43 7.69 -10.68
C LEU A 194 21.53 6.63 -10.91
N GLU A 195 21.33 5.47 -10.32
CA GLU A 195 22.16 4.27 -10.47
C GLU A 195 21.38 3.14 -11.14
N SER A 196 22.10 2.12 -11.60
CA SER A 196 21.44 0.94 -12.17
C SER A 196 20.66 0.19 -11.10
N ASP A 197 19.51 -0.35 -11.49
CA ASP A 197 18.56 -1.10 -10.69
C ASP A 197 17.75 -0.28 -9.68
N ASP A 198 17.89 1.07 -9.67
CA ASP A 198 17.10 1.93 -8.79
C ASP A 198 15.60 1.71 -9.00
N LYS A 199 14.87 1.61 -7.89
CA LYS A 199 13.41 1.67 -7.86
C LYS A 199 12.98 3.00 -7.26
N VAL A 200 12.62 3.93 -8.13
CA VAL A 200 12.28 5.30 -7.76
C VAL A 200 10.79 5.44 -7.52
N TRP A 201 10.44 6.09 -6.42
CA TRP A 201 9.09 6.47 -6.05
C TRP A 201 9.03 7.98 -5.79
N VAL A 202 8.18 8.68 -6.52
CA VAL A 202 7.86 10.09 -6.30
C VAL A 202 6.40 10.20 -5.93
N LEU A 203 6.10 10.74 -4.75
CA LEU A 203 4.74 10.91 -4.27
C LEU A 203 4.49 12.35 -3.88
N VAL A 204 3.40 12.91 -4.38
CA VAL A 204 2.79 14.14 -3.86
C VAL A 204 1.49 13.76 -3.20
N VAL A 205 1.44 13.91 -1.88
CA VAL A 205 0.25 13.69 -1.06
C VAL A 205 -0.26 15.03 -0.59
N THR A 206 -1.55 15.33 -0.81
CA THR A 206 -2.19 16.55 -0.31
C THR A 206 -3.44 16.21 0.50
N ASP A 207 -3.73 16.97 1.57
CA ASP A 207 -4.98 16.82 2.34
C ASP A 207 -6.24 17.01 1.45
N ASP A 208 -6.11 17.82 0.40
CA ASP A 208 -7.19 18.10 -0.57
C ASP A 208 -7.25 17.08 -1.72
N SER A 209 -6.25 16.22 -1.87
CA SER A 209 -6.33 15.10 -2.80
C SER A 209 -7.45 14.20 -2.29
N ASN A 210 -8.57 14.11 -3.03
CA ASN A 210 -9.72 13.27 -2.70
C ASN A 210 -9.39 11.77 -2.87
N VAL A 211 -8.19 11.36 -2.44
CA VAL A 211 -7.64 10.04 -2.64
C VAL A 211 -8.01 9.24 -1.41
N THR A 212 -9.08 8.49 -1.54
CA THR A 212 -9.52 7.59 -0.48
C THR A 212 -8.61 6.36 -0.48
N THR A 213 -7.98 6.05 0.65
CA THR A 213 -7.35 4.75 0.91
C THR A 213 -8.29 3.61 0.47
N PRO A 214 -7.84 2.66 -0.36
CA PRO A 214 -6.45 2.39 -0.71
C PRO A 214 -5.91 3.18 -1.89
N GLY A 215 -6.70 4.00 -2.57
CA GLY A 215 -6.32 4.73 -3.79
C GLY A 215 -6.47 3.90 -5.07
N GLU A 216 -5.90 4.40 -6.16
CA GLU A 216 -5.90 3.74 -7.46
C GLU A 216 -5.11 2.43 -7.42
N TYR A 217 -5.67 1.37 -8.02
CA TYR A 217 -5.03 0.07 -8.09
C TYR A 217 -3.88 0.06 -9.10
N ILE A 218 -2.71 -0.42 -8.69
CA ILE A 218 -1.52 -0.60 -9.51
C ILE A 218 -1.42 -2.08 -9.94
N PRO A 219 -1.50 -2.41 -11.24
CA PRO A 219 -1.34 -3.78 -11.72
C PRO A 219 0.01 -4.41 -11.31
N PRO A 220 0.07 -5.74 -11.12
CA PRO A 220 1.28 -6.42 -10.66
C PRO A 220 2.48 -6.32 -11.60
N GLU A 221 2.25 -6.09 -12.89
CA GLU A 221 3.30 -5.82 -13.87
C GLU A 221 3.95 -4.43 -13.75
N GLN A 222 3.34 -3.52 -13.00
CA GLN A 222 3.87 -2.17 -12.74
C GLN A 222 4.63 -2.14 -11.42
N LEU A 223 5.53 -1.17 -11.28
CA LEU A 223 6.25 -0.90 -10.04
C LEU A 223 5.23 -0.63 -8.93
N HIS A 224 5.23 -1.53 -7.95
CA HIS A 224 4.39 -1.52 -6.76
C HIS A 224 5.25 -1.76 -5.50
N VAL A 225 4.68 -1.38 -4.35
CA VAL A 225 5.42 -1.25 -3.10
C VAL A 225 5.53 -2.60 -2.41
N HIS A 226 6.73 -2.93 -1.94
CA HIS A 226 7.00 -4.14 -1.16
C HIS A 226 7.63 -3.79 0.18
N GLY A 227 7.57 -4.69 1.15
CA GLY A 227 8.35 -4.57 2.38
C GLY A 227 8.22 -5.79 3.28
N THR A 228 8.65 -5.66 4.52
CA THR A 228 8.54 -6.73 5.52
C THR A 228 7.63 -6.33 6.66
N ILE A 229 7.09 -7.32 7.37
CA ILE A 229 6.36 -7.07 8.61
C ILE A 229 6.59 -8.18 9.63
N ASP A 230 6.96 -7.75 10.84
CA ASP A 230 7.03 -8.58 12.02
C ASP A 230 5.88 -8.20 12.96
N PHE A 231 4.92 -9.11 13.16
CA PHE A 231 3.85 -8.93 14.14
C PHE A 231 4.05 -9.96 15.26
N THR A 232 4.35 -9.48 16.47
CA THR A 232 4.54 -10.31 17.67
C THR A 232 3.46 -10.05 18.71
N VAL A 233 2.90 -11.09 19.30
CA VAL A 233 1.95 -11.03 20.43
C VAL A 233 2.51 -11.84 21.59
N ASP A 234 2.78 -11.19 22.73
CA ASP A 234 3.34 -11.82 23.93
C ASP A 234 4.62 -12.64 23.65
N GLY A 235 5.44 -12.16 22.72
CA GLY A 235 6.68 -12.81 22.29
C GLY A 235 6.52 -13.90 21.22
N GLU A 236 5.29 -14.24 20.80
CA GLU A 236 5.04 -15.16 19.69
C GLU A 236 4.84 -14.39 18.38
N GLN A 237 5.70 -14.67 17.39
CA GLN A 237 5.59 -14.06 16.07
C GLN A 237 4.48 -14.71 15.25
N LEU A 238 3.65 -13.88 14.64
CA LEU A 238 2.60 -14.28 13.73
C LEU A 238 3.17 -14.78 12.40
N ASP A 239 2.67 -15.92 11.93
CA ASP A 239 3.09 -16.51 10.66
C ASP A 239 2.15 -16.08 9.52
N PHE A 240 2.60 -15.10 8.72
CA PHE A 240 1.87 -14.62 7.55
C PHE A 240 1.88 -15.59 6.36
N SER A 241 2.66 -16.68 6.38
CA SER A 241 2.64 -17.70 5.32
C SER A 241 1.35 -18.54 5.30
N ARG A 242 0.56 -18.48 6.37
CA ARG A 242 -0.68 -19.26 6.53
C ARG A 242 -1.76 -18.77 5.57
N ASP A 243 -2.51 -19.71 5.00
CA ASP A 243 -3.55 -19.45 3.98
C ASP A 243 -4.50 -18.29 4.29
N LYS A 244 -4.89 -18.09 5.55
CA LYS A 244 -5.79 -17.00 5.98
C LYS A 244 -5.24 -15.58 5.84
N TYR A 245 -3.97 -15.44 5.48
CA TYR A 245 -3.28 -14.16 5.27
C TYR A 245 -2.77 -14.00 3.82
N GLN A 246 -2.86 -15.05 3.01
CA GLN A 246 -2.38 -15.04 1.63
C GLN A 246 -3.42 -14.41 0.71
N GLN A 247 -3.02 -13.89 -0.46
CA GLN A 247 -3.86 -13.14 -1.40
C GLN A 247 -5.24 -13.76 -1.71
N ALA A 248 -5.36 -15.09 -1.66
CA ALA A 248 -6.56 -15.84 -2.04
C ALA A 248 -7.80 -15.46 -1.20
N GLY A 249 -8.49 -14.37 -1.58
CA GLY A 249 -9.80 -13.98 -1.07
C GLY A 249 -9.84 -12.79 -0.12
N HIS A 250 -8.72 -12.06 0.07
CA HIS A 250 -8.61 -11.03 1.11
C HIS A 250 -8.62 -9.59 0.55
N ASN A 251 -7.68 -9.23 -0.33
CA ASN A 251 -7.63 -7.89 -0.92
C ASN A 251 -6.66 -7.82 -2.12
N ASP A 252 -7.03 -7.06 -3.16
CA ASP A 252 -6.15 -6.88 -4.32
C ASP A 252 -5.08 -5.80 -4.07
N HIS A 253 -5.36 -4.80 -3.21
CA HIS A 253 -4.45 -3.68 -2.92
C HIS A 253 -3.36 -4.02 -1.91
N PHE A 254 -3.56 -4.98 -1.02
CA PHE A 254 -2.56 -5.41 -0.06
C PHE A 254 -2.63 -6.91 0.18
N HIS A 255 -1.52 -7.63 0.05
CA HIS A 255 -1.48 -9.06 0.32
C HIS A 255 -0.07 -9.60 0.56
N PHE A 256 -0.03 -10.82 1.10
CA PHE A 256 1.11 -11.74 1.00
C PHE A 256 0.83 -12.78 -0.08
N GLU A 257 1.86 -13.34 -0.69
CA GLU A 257 1.71 -14.35 -1.74
C GLU A 257 2.70 -15.52 -1.65
N GLY A 258 2.40 -16.59 -2.38
CA GLY A 258 3.29 -17.73 -2.57
C GLY A 258 3.50 -18.62 -1.34
N GLY A 259 2.72 -18.46 -0.28
CA GLY A 259 3.00 -19.10 1.01
C GLY A 259 4.23 -18.49 1.68
N HIS A 260 4.53 -17.22 1.38
CA HIS A 260 5.61 -16.46 1.99
C HIS A 260 5.04 -15.39 2.90
N ALA A 261 5.70 -15.17 4.04
CA ALA A 261 5.38 -14.07 4.96
C ALA A 261 6.06 -12.76 4.54
N ASN A 262 7.04 -12.82 3.65
CA ASN A 262 7.79 -11.67 3.17
C ASN A 262 8.19 -11.87 1.70
N PRO A 263 8.11 -10.81 0.87
CA PRO A 263 7.57 -9.50 1.21
C PRO A 263 6.03 -9.49 1.26
N TRP A 264 5.46 -8.44 1.86
CA TRP A 264 4.08 -8.04 1.52
C TRP A 264 4.09 -7.23 0.22
N HIS A 265 2.95 -7.15 -0.44
CA HIS A 265 2.72 -6.43 -1.70
C HIS A 265 1.63 -5.38 -1.49
N ALA A 266 1.90 -4.14 -1.88
CA ALA A 266 0.93 -3.05 -1.89
C ALA A 266 0.74 -2.50 -3.32
N HIS A 267 -0.39 -2.82 -3.93
CA HIS A 267 -0.81 -2.42 -5.28
C HIS A 267 -1.49 -1.04 -5.27
N SER A 268 -0.95 -0.09 -4.52
CA SER A 268 -1.28 1.33 -4.57
C SER A 268 -0.29 2.12 -3.71
N ALA A 269 -0.04 3.36 -4.10
CA ALA A 269 0.74 4.31 -3.31
C ALA A 269 0.00 4.84 -2.05
N HIS A 270 -1.31 4.59 -1.94
CA HIS A 270 -2.16 5.11 -0.87
C HIS A 270 -2.72 4.01 0.05
N VAL A 271 -1.99 2.90 0.19
CA VAL A 271 -2.28 1.90 1.22
C VAL A 271 -1.67 2.35 2.53
N THR A 272 -2.51 2.61 3.54
CA THR A 272 -2.04 2.86 4.90
C THR A 272 -1.73 1.55 5.60
N LEU A 273 -0.84 1.58 6.61
CA LEU A 273 -0.54 0.40 7.42
C LEU A 273 -1.83 -0.15 8.06
N ALA A 274 -2.69 0.72 8.59
CA ALA A 274 -3.95 0.32 9.18
C ALA A 274 -4.87 -0.36 8.16
N TYR A 275 -4.99 0.18 6.94
CA TYR A 275 -5.77 -0.46 5.88
C TYR A 275 -5.20 -1.84 5.56
N GLY A 276 -3.90 -1.93 5.25
CA GLY A 276 -3.25 -3.18 4.85
C GLY A 276 -3.47 -4.28 5.87
N MET A 277 -3.20 -4.00 7.15
CA MET A 277 -3.39 -4.96 8.23
C MET A 277 -4.85 -5.33 8.46
N SER A 278 -5.78 -4.39 8.27
CA SER A 278 -7.21 -4.65 8.48
C SER A 278 -7.86 -5.45 7.35
N THR A 279 -7.14 -5.69 6.24
CA THR A 279 -7.58 -6.64 5.21
C THR A 279 -7.34 -8.10 5.59
N LEU A 280 -6.49 -8.34 6.59
CA LEU A 280 -6.07 -9.67 7.01
C LEU A 280 -7.03 -10.24 8.06
N ASP A 281 -7.37 -11.53 7.93
CA ASP A 281 -8.36 -12.16 8.80
C ASP A 281 -7.94 -12.17 10.28
N GLY A 282 -8.81 -11.63 11.13
CA GLY A 282 -8.57 -11.53 12.57
C GLY A 282 -7.65 -10.38 12.99
N ILE A 283 -7.27 -9.48 12.08
CA ILE A 283 -6.51 -8.26 12.40
C ILE A 283 -7.36 -7.04 12.02
N ASN A 284 -7.40 -6.05 12.90
CA ASN A 284 -7.96 -4.74 12.58
C ASN A 284 -7.16 -3.66 13.31
N MET A 285 -6.79 -2.60 12.60
CA MET A 285 -6.03 -1.49 13.15
C MET A 285 -6.81 -0.18 13.00
N THR A 286 -6.74 0.63 14.04
CA THR A 286 -7.32 1.97 14.14
C THR A 286 -6.25 2.96 14.59
N ASP A 287 -6.60 4.23 14.70
CA ASP A 287 -5.78 5.29 15.30
C ASP A 287 -5.59 5.10 16.81
N GLU A 288 -6.51 4.37 17.46
CA GLU A 288 -6.48 4.17 18.92
C GLU A 288 -5.97 2.78 19.35
N SER A 289 -6.06 1.76 18.49
CA SER A 289 -5.83 0.38 18.87
C SER A 289 -5.53 -0.59 17.74
N VAL A 290 -4.94 -1.74 18.10
CA VAL A 290 -4.87 -2.97 17.30
C VAL A 290 -5.81 -4.01 17.89
N THR A 291 -6.63 -4.63 17.06
CA THR A 291 -7.42 -5.81 17.42
C THR A 291 -6.82 -7.03 16.75
N TYR A 292 -6.53 -8.06 17.55
CA TYR A 292 -6.04 -9.35 17.07
C TYR A 292 -6.87 -10.49 17.69
N ASP A 293 -7.37 -11.38 16.84
CA ASP A 293 -8.20 -12.55 17.21
C ASP A 293 -9.36 -12.19 18.17
N GLY A 294 -10.01 -11.05 17.93
CA GLY A 294 -11.13 -10.55 18.71
C GLY A 294 -10.77 -9.81 20.01
N THR A 295 -9.47 -9.67 20.34
CA THR A 295 -9.00 -8.91 21.50
C THR A 295 -8.42 -7.57 21.06
N THR A 296 -8.83 -6.48 21.70
CA THR A 296 -8.39 -5.11 21.36
C THR A 296 -7.35 -4.60 22.36
N TYR A 297 -6.26 -4.06 21.82
CA TYR A 297 -5.10 -3.55 22.53
C TYR A 297 -4.89 -2.08 22.15
N ALA A 298 -5.03 -1.19 23.12
CA ALA A 298 -4.80 0.24 22.90
C ALA A 298 -3.30 0.55 22.77
N TYR A 299 -2.93 1.55 21.97
CA TYR A 299 -1.52 1.99 21.86
C TYR A 299 -1.01 2.64 23.16
N ASP A 300 -1.91 3.23 23.96
CA ASP A 300 -1.61 3.86 25.26
C ASP A 300 -2.28 3.12 26.43
N GLY A 301 -2.44 1.80 26.33
CA GLY A 301 -3.10 0.99 27.36
C GLY A 301 -2.24 0.75 28.61
N ASP A 302 -2.85 0.85 29.80
CA ASP A 302 -2.19 0.62 31.09
C ASP A 302 -1.81 -0.85 31.36
N ASN A 303 -2.57 -1.80 30.79
CA ASN A 303 -2.43 -3.24 31.06
C ASN A 303 -1.93 -4.04 29.85
N ALA A 304 -2.12 -3.54 28.65
CA ALA A 304 -1.56 -4.14 27.44
C ALA A 304 -1.36 -3.02 26.42
N THR A 305 -0.19 -3.00 25.80
CA THR A 305 0.22 -1.92 24.90
C THR A 305 0.60 -2.52 23.56
N ALA A 306 -0.03 -2.01 22.50
CA ALA A 306 0.43 -2.26 21.14
C ALA A 306 1.46 -1.17 20.78
N ASN A 307 2.60 -1.55 20.23
CA ASN A 307 3.61 -0.64 19.69
C ASN A 307 3.72 -0.90 18.20
N VAL A 308 3.64 0.17 17.41
CA VAL A 308 3.76 0.10 15.95
C VAL A 308 4.91 0.99 15.52
N THR A 309 5.89 0.38 14.85
CA THR A 309 7.02 1.10 14.29
C THR A 309 7.22 0.75 12.83
N VAL A 310 7.74 1.69 12.06
CA VAL A 310 8.21 1.46 10.70
C VAL A 310 9.64 1.97 10.60
N ASN A 311 10.54 1.10 10.15
CA ASN A 311 11.98 1.38 10.12
C ASN A 311 12.55 1.79 11.50
N GLY A 312 11.94 1.30 12.58
CA GLY A 312 12.31 1.60 13.96
C GLY A 312 11.73 2.89 14.56
N GLU A 313 10.92 3.63 13.79
CA GLU A 313 10.27 4.87 14.24
C GLU A 313 8.78 4.62 14.52
N ALA A 314 8.27 5.18 15.61
CA ALA A 314 6.84 5.08 15.94
C ALA A 314 5.99 5.86 14.93
N VAL A 315 4.88 5.27 14.49
CA VAL A 315 3.98 5.87 13.49
C VAL A 315 2.53 5.77 13.92
N ASP A 316 1.69 6.67 13.42
CA ASP A 316 0.23 6.46 13.40
C ASP A 316 -0.11 5.57 12.20
N PRO A 317 -0.64 4.36 12.40
CA PRO A 317 -0.89 3.43 11.30
C PRO A 317 -2.01 3.89 10.35
N THR A 318 -2.90 4.79 10.79
CA THR A 318 -3.97 5.34 9.93
C THR A 318 -3.47 6.42 8.99
N ASP A 319 -2.44 7.17 9.41
CA ASP A 319 -1.82 8.24 8.61
C ASP A 319 -0.56 7.78 7.86
N TYR A 320 -0.01 6.61 8.22
CA TYR A 320 1.21 6.09 7.60
C TYR A 320 0.92 5.28 6.34
N TYR A 321 1.19 5.88 5.18
CA TYR A 321 1.25 5.16 3.91
C TYR A 321 2.48 4.26 3.81
N LEU A 322 2.25 3.00 3.45
CA LEU A 322 3.31 2.01 3.22
C LEU A 322 4.14 2.41 2.00
N LYS A 323 5.46 2.32 2.14
CA LYS A 323 6.44 2.70 1.12
C LYS A 323 7.35 1.52 0.83
N ASN A 324 7.94 1.52 -0.37
CA ASN A 324 8.82 0.44 -0.78
C ASN A 324 10.01 0.30 0.18
N GLY A 325 10.32 -0.95 0.53
CA GLY A 325 11.37 -1.32 1.46
C GLY A 325 11.08 -1.06 2.93
N ASP A 326 9.87 -0.65 3.30
CA ASP A 326 9.53 -0.46 4.71
C ASP A 326 9.63 -1.76 5.51
N SER A 327 10.20 -1.66 6.70
CA SER A 327 10.26 -2.72 7.70
C SER A 327 9.31 -2.39 8.84
N VAL A 328 8.15 -3.03 8.86
CA VAL A 328 7.10 -2.80 9.86
C VAL A 328 7.30 -3.72 11.05
N SER A 329 7.18 -3.21 12.27
CA SER A 329 7.11 -4.00 13.49
C SER A 329 5.88 -3.63 14.30
N ILE A 330 5.05 -4.63 14.61
CA ILE A 330 3.88 -4.52 15.47
C ILE A 330 4.11 -5.45 16.67
N GLU A 331 4.22 -4.89 17.86
CA GLU A 331 4.44 -5.66 19.09
C GLU A 331 3.30 -5.41 20.06
N ILE A 332 2.60 -6.48 20.44
CA ILE A 332 1.60 -6.48 21.50
C ILE A 332 2.20 -7.17 22.71
N SER A 333 2.24 -6.45 23.84
CA SER A 333 2.65 -7.00 25.13
C SER A 333 1.53 -6.84 26.15
N SER A 334 1.04 -7.95 26.66
CA SER A 334 0.12 -8.01 27.80
C SER A 334 0.93 -7.96 29.10
N SER A 335 0.49 -7.14 30.05
CA SER A 335 1.03 -7.16 31.42
C SER A 335 0.38 -8.31 32.18
N ASP A 336 1.18 -9.27 32.63
CA ASP A 336 0.77 -10.34 33.57
C ASP A 336 0.24 -9.79 34.91
#